data_AF-A0A382U4H7-F1
#
_entry.id   AF-A0A382U4H7-F1
#
_cell.length_a   1.000
_cell.length_b   1.000
_cell.length_c   1.000
_cell.angle_alpha   90.00
_cell.angle_beta   90.00
_cell.angle_gamma   90.00
#
_symmetry.space_group_name_H-M   'P 1'
#
loop_
_entity.id
_entity.type
_entity.pdbx_description
1 polymer ?
#
loop_
_entity_poly.entity_id
_entity_poly.type
_entity_poly.pdbx_seq_one_letter_code
_entity_poly.pdbx_strand_id
1 'polypeptide(L)'
;MRCFPRLMLIVLWPALATSEQALTSVGPLAYYAVERAIDPIIIDGKLDEFSWERSNQINNLDRILNDYADVHFATRSKMLWDDEYFYFSFVCQDADIWAIYENEDDRLWEEEVVEVFIDPDGDGKNYLELEVNPQNVVVDLLVYSISPEWVAS
;
A
#
# COMPACT_ATOMS: atom_id res chain seq x y z
N MET A 1 68.22 -16.71 -6.92
CA MET A 1 67.62 -15.39 -6.60
C MET A 1 66.80 -14.90 -7.78
N ARG A 2 65.47 -14.95 -7.69
CA ARG A 2 64.55 -14.08 -8.44
C ARG A 2 63.34 -13.84 -7.55
N CYS A 3 63.25 -12.63 -7.01
CA CYS A 3 62.16 -12.17 -6.14
C CYS A 3 61.12 -11.49 -7.06
N PHE A 4 59.90 -12.00 -7.10
CA PHE A 4 58.78 -11.33 -7.77
C PHE A 4 58.02 -10.50 -6.72
N PRO A 5 57.71 -9.20 -6.96
CA PRO A 5 56.90 -8.44 -6.05
C PRO A 5 55.43 -8.84 -6.25
N ARG A 6 54.77 -9.20 -5.14
CA ARG A 6 53.34 -9.51 -5.10
C ARG A 6 52.60 -8.18 -4.95
N LEU A 7 52.04 -7.67 -6.04
CA LEU A 7 51.17 -6.49 -6.00
C LEU A 7 49.83 -6.92 -5.40
N MET A 8 49.53 -6.45 -4.18
CA MET A 8 48.26 -6.70 -3.50
C MET A 8 47.36 -5.49 -3.73
N LEU A 9 46.39 -5.63 -4.63
CA LEU A 9 45.36 -4.62 -4.88
C LEU A 9 44.27 -4.81 -3.82
N ILE A 10 44.17 -3.88 -2.86
CA ILE A 10 43.05 -3.83 -1.92
C ILE A 10 41.98 -2.94 -2.56
N VAL A 11 40.94 -3.57 -3.11
CA VAL A 11 39.72 -2.87 -3.51
C VAL A 11 38.88 -2.73 -2.25
N LEU A 12 38.88 -1.53 -1.66
CA LEU A 12 37.92 -1.15 -0.62
C LEU A 12 36.55 -1.04 -1.28
N TRP A 13 35.76 -2.11 -1.20
CA TRP A 13 34.33 -2.05 -1.49
C TRP A 13 33.70 -1.19 -0.39
N PRO A 14 33.05 -0.05 -0.70
CA PRO A 14 32.21 0.59 0.30
C PRO A 14 31.10 -0.41 0.61
N ALA A 15 31.06 -0.89 1.85
CA ALA A 15 29.91 -1.61 2.34
C ALA A 15 28.72 -0.65 2.22
N LEU A 16 27.91 -0.82 1.18
CA LEU A 16 26.53 -0.36 1.22
C LEU A 16 25.91 -1.14 2.37
N ALA A 17 25.77 -0.48 3.51
CA ALA A 17 24.92 -0.96 4.57
C ALA A 17 23.50 -0.92 4.01
N THR A 18 23.06 -1.99 3.37
CA THR A 18 21.64 -2.27 3.22
C THR A 18 21.13 -2.55 4.62
N SER A 19 20.53 -1.54 5.26
CA SER A 19 19.71 -1.77 6.44
C SER A 19 18.46 -2.49 5.97
N GLU A 20 18.55 -3.80 5.81
CA GLU A 20 17.37 -4.64 5.73
C GLU A 20 16.83 -4.72 7.16
N GLN A 21 16.05 -3.70 7.56
CA GLN A 21 15.22 -3.83 8.75
C GLN A 21 14.22 -4.93 8.45
N ALA A 22 14.53 -6.15 8.88
CA ALA A 22 13.53 -7.18 9.03
C ALA A 22 12.51 -6.66 10.04
N LEU A 23 11.41 -6.09 9.52
CA LEU A 23 10.20 -5.78 10.28
C LEU A 23 9.69 -7.11 10.83
N THR A 24 10.16 -7.44 12.04
CA THR A 24 9.67 -8.58 12.78
C THR A 24 8.36 -8.15 13.42
N SER A 25 7.30 -8.93 13.20
CA SER A 25 5.96 -8.62 13.68
C SER A 25 5.95 -8.59 15.21
N VAL A 26 5.95 -7.39 15.80
CA VAL A 26 5.76 -7.19 17.24
C VAL A 26 4.51 -6.32 17.42
N GLY A 27 3.34 -6.91 17.25
CA GLY A 27 2.04 -6.24 17.45
C GLY A 27 0.85 -6.97 16.81
N PRO A 28 -0.40 -6.56 17.08
CA PRO A 28 -1.61 -7.13 16.48
C PRO A 28 -1.84 -6.70 15.02
N LEU A 29 -1.02 -5.79 14.49
CA LEU A 29 -1.16 -5.25 13.15
C LEU A 29 -0.67 -6.26 12.10
N ALA A 30 -1.39 -6.36 10.99
CA ALA A 30 -0.95 -7.15 9.84
C ALA A 30 0.31 -6.53 9.21
N TYR A 31 1.23 -7.38 8.79
CA TYR A 31 2.43 -6.98 8.07
C TYR A 31 2.43 -7.62 6.67
N TYR A 32 2.67 -6.80 5.65
CA TYR A 32 2.72 -7.24 4.26
C TYR A 32 4.07 -6.91 3.66
N ALA A 33 4.76 -7.92 3.13
CA ALA A 33 5.92 -7.70 2.28
C ALA A 33 5.42 -7.27 0.90
N VAL A 34 5.87 -6.11 0.42
CA VAL A 34 5.49 -5.55 -0.88
C VAL A 34 6.64 -5.73 -1.86
N GLU A 35 6.39 -6.46 -2.95
CA GLU A 35 7.40 -6.66 -3.98
C GLU A 35 7.65 -5.39 -4.80
N ARG A 36 8.92 -5.17 -5.15
CA ARG A 36 9.26 -4.18 -6.18
C ARG A 36 8.82 -4.69 -7.56
N ALA A 37 8.21 -3.81 -8.34
CA ALA A 37 7.90 -4.07 -9.75
C ALA A 37 9.19 -4.27 -10.57
N ILE A 38 9.15 -5.22 -11.49
CA ILE A 38 10.27 -5.56 -12.41
C ILE A 38 9.96 -5.23 -13.86
N ASP A 39 8.71 -4.94 -14.16
CA ASP A 39 8.17 -4.49 -15.44
C ASP A 39 7.30 -3.25 -15.19
N PRO A 40 7.15 -2.33 -16.17
CA PRO A 40 6.35 -1.12 -16.00
C PRO A 40 4.90 -1.45 -15.67
N ILE A 41 4.33 -0.77 -14.68
CA ILE A 41 2.92 -0.91 -14.31
C ILE A 41 2.08 0.09 -15.09
N ILE A 42 1.07 -0.40 -15.82
CA ILE A 42 0.11 0.45 -16.52
C ILE A 42 -1.16 0.56 -15.68
N ILE A 43 -1.58 1.78 -15.36
CA ILE A 43 -2.82 2.02 -14.59
C ILE A 43 -4.02 2.00 -15.55
N ASP A 44 -4.46 0.80 -15.93
CA ASP A 44 -5.62 0.60 -16.83
C ASP A 44 -6.73 -0.28 -16.21
N GLY A 45 -6.59 -0.64 -14.92
CA GLY A 45 -7.52 -1.49 -14.18
C GLY A 45 -7.36 -2.98 -14.45
N LYS A 46 -6.38 -3.41 -15.24
CA LYS A 46 -6.02 -4.82 -15.40
C LYS A 46 -4.80 -5.17 -14.55
N LEU A 47 -4.73 -6.42 -14.11
CA LEU A 47 -3.64 -6.95 -13.29
C LEU A 47 -2.90 -8.07 -14.04
N ASP A 48 -2.62 -7.84 -15.32
CA ASP A 48 -2.05 -8.83 -16.24
C ASP A 48 -0.54 -8.65 -16.49
N GLU A 49 0.08 -7.62 -15.87
CA GLU A 49 1.52 -7.51 -15.76
C GLU A 49 2.14 -8.63 -14.92
N PHE A 50 3.36 -9.05 -15.28
CA PHE A 50 4.05 -10.14 -14.58
C PHE A 50 4.34 -9.76 -13.12
N SER A 51 4.61 -8.48 -12.85
CA SER A 51 4.75 -7.96 -11.50
C SER A 51 3.48 -8.13 -10.66
N TRP A 52 2.28 -7.98 -11.24
CA TRP A 52 1.04 -8.25 -10.51
C TRP A 52 0.79 -9.74 -10.30
N GLU A 53 1.05 -10.58 -11.30
CA GLU A 53 0.87 -12.03 -11.17
C GLU A 53 1.67 -12.60 -9.99
N ARG A 54 2.91 -12.14 -9.81
CA ARG A 54 3.83 -12.63 -8.78
C ARG A 54 3.64 -11.99 -7.40
N SER A 55 2.95 -10.86 -7.28
CA SER A 55 2.82 -10.16 -5.99
C SER A 55 1.86 -10.87 -5.05
N ASN A 56 2.10 -10.71 -3.74
CA ASN A 56 1.27 -11.34 -2.72
C ASN A 56 -0.15 -10.74 -2.73
N GLN A 57 -1.16 -11.63 -2.74
CA GLN A 57 -2.56 -11.23 -2.59
C GLN A 57 -2.97 -11.16 -1.13
N ILE A 58 -3.56 -10.04 -0.75
CA ILE A 58 -4.20 -9.80 0.53
C ILE A 58 -5.65 -10.26 0.41
N ASN A 59 -6.01 -11.28 1.18
CA ASN A 59 -7.35 -11.87 1.21
C ASN A 59 -8.10 -11.61 2.52
N ASN A 60 -7.40 -11.08 3.52
CA ASN A 60 -7.82 -11.12 4.92
C ASN A 60 -8.01 -9.68 5.43
N LEU A 61 -8.75 -8.85 4.69
CA LEU A 61 -9.06 -7.51 5.17
C LEU A 61 -10.01 -7.62 6.37
N ASP A 62 -9.64 -7.00 7.48
CA ASP A 62 -10.40 -7.05 8.72
C ASP A 62 -11.55 -6.04 8.70
N ARG A 63 -12.60 -6.35 9.45
CA ARG A 63 -13.71 -5.44 9.68
C ARG A 63 -13.40 -4.52 10.85
N ILE A 64 -13.43 -3.22 10.61
CA ILE A 64 -13.19 -2.20 11.65
C ILE A 64 -14.48 -1.89 12.44
N LEU A 65 -15.66 -2.16 11.85
CA LEU A 65 -16.97 -1.94 12.46
C LEU A 65 -17.72 -3.26 12.72
N ASN A 66 -18.13 -3.44 13.99
CA ASN A 66 -18.59 -4.73 14.52
C ASN A 66 -20.05 -5.10 14.20
N ASP A 67 -20.84 -4.24 13.52
CA ASP A 67 -22.31 -4.39 13.46
C ASP A 67 -22.91 -4.68 12.07
N TYR A 68 -22.09 -5.05 11.07
CA TYR A 68 -22.56 -5.45 9.75
C TYR A 68 -22.80 -6.97 9.61
N ALA A 69 -23.66 -7.34 8.65
CA ALA A 69 -24.01 -8.71 8.26
C ALA A 69 -22.82 -9.54 7.76
N ASP A 70 -23.07 -10.80 7.38
CA ASP A 70 -22.07 -11.71 6.81
C ASP A 70 -21.39 -11.10 5.57
N VAL A 71 -20.08 -11.30 5.43
CA VAL A 71 -19.33 -10.86 4.25
C VAL A 71 -19.64 -11.80 3.09
N HIS A 72 -20.46 -11.34 2.15
CA HIS A 72 -20.84 -12.12 0.96
C HIS A 72 -19.83 -11.99 -0.18
N PHE A 73 -19.14 -10.85 -0.27
CA PHE A 73 -18.14 -10.57 -1.30
C PHE A 73 -16.86 -10.07 -0.62
N ALA A 74 -15.80 -10.88 -0.69
CA ALA A 74 -14.52 -10.51 -0.11
C ALA A 74 -13.73 -9.61 -1.08
N THR A 75 -13.34 -8.43 -0.61
CA THR A 75 -12.38 -7.57 -1.30
C THR A 75 -10.99 -8.21 -1.25
N ARG A 76 -10.31 -8.22 -2.38
CA ARG A 76 -8.92 -8.67 -2.50
C ARG A 76 -8.05 -7.49 -2.91
N SER A 77 -6.84 -7.44 -2.38
CA SER A 77 -5.89 -6.38 -2.73
C SER A 77 -4.51 -6.95 -3.05
N LYS A 78 -3.75 -6.21 -3.86
CA LYS A 78 -2.31 -6.42 -4.06
C LYS A 78 -1.62 -5.07 -4.02
N MET A 79 -0.35 -5.10 -3.63
CA MET A 79 0.51 -3.92 -3.59
C MET A 79 1.82 -4.20 -4.33
N LEU A 80 2.39 -3.17 -4.97
CA LEU A 80 3.70 -3.18 -5.62
C LEU A 80 4.36 -1.82 -5.43
N TRP A 81 5.68 -1.71 -5.56
CA TRP A 81 6.35 -0.40 -5.56
C TRP A 81 7.48 -0.33 -6.59
N ASP A 82 7.87 0.88 -6.98
CA ASP A 82 9.11 1.16 -7.69
C ASP A 82 9.77 2.47 -7.21
N ASP A 83 10.72 3.00 -7.97
CA ASP A 83 11.46 4.20 -7.54
C ASP A 83 10.60 5.48 -7.54
N GLU A 84 9.45 5.46 -8.21
CA GLU A 84 8.58 6.63 -8.40
C GLU A 84 7.22 6.46 -7.71
N TYR A 85 6.67 5.24 -7.64
CA TYR A 85 5.30 5.01 -7.22
C TYR A 85 5.15 3.86 -6.22
N PHE A 86 4.12 3.99 -5.38
CA PHE A 86 3.55 2.91 -4.61
C PHE A 86 2.17 2.56 -5.20
N TYR A 87 2.03 1.32 -5.68
CA TYR A 87 0.87 0.84 -6.41
C TYR A 87 -0.04 0.00 -5.52
N PHE A 88 -1.34 0.21 -5.68
CA PHE A 88 -2.39 -0.53 -5.00
C PHE A 88 -3.40 -1.05 -6.02
N SER A 89 -3.95 -2.21 -5.75
CA SER A 89 -5.09 -2.74 -6.50
C SER A 89 -6.16 -3.20 -5.54
N PHE A 90 -7.41 -3.06 -5.96
CA PHE A 90 -8.57 -3.56 -5.25
C PHE A 90 -9.45 -4.31 -6.24
N VAL A 91 -9.78 -5.55 -5.91
CA VAL A 91 -10.75 -6.35 -6.64
C VAL A 91 -11.95 -6.50 -5.73
N CYS A 92 -12.93 -5.65 -5.98
CA CYS A 92 -14.20 -5.60 -5.27
C CYS A 92 -15.29 -6.25 -6.12
N GLN A 93 -16.18 -6.99 -5.48
CA GLN A 93 -17.40 -7.48 -6.11
C GLN A 93 -18.57 -6.95 -5.28
N ASP A 94 -19.53 -6.32 -5.94
CA ASP A 94 -20.80 -5.95 -5.34
C ASP A 94 -21.94 -6.29 -6.29
N ALA A 95 -23.11 -6.58 -5.73
CA ALA A 95 -24.33 -6.81 -6.49
C ALA A 95 -25.01 -5.50 -6.91
N ASP A 96 -24.72 -4.38 -6.22
CA ASP A 96 -25.38 -3.09 -6.43
C ASP A 96 -24.38 -1.93 -6.36
N ILE A 97 -23.33 -1.98 -7.19
CA ILE A 97 -22.30 -0.93 -7.24
C ILE A 97 -22.94 0.41 -7.63
N TRP A 98 -22.68 1.48 -6.88
CA TRP A 98 -23.20 2.81 -7.20
C TRP A 98 -22.20 3.93 -6.91
N ALA A 99 -22.26 4.97 -7.74
CA ALA A 99 -21.54 6.23 -7.58
C ALA A 99 -22.34 7.33 -8.29
N ILE A 100 -22.37 8.52 -7.70
CA ILE A 100 -23.07 9.70 -8.25
C ILE A 100 -22.14 10.90 -8.39
N TYR A 101 -21.03 10.92 -7.65
CA TYR A 101 -20.03 11.97 -7.79
C TYR A 101 -19.16 11.74 -9.02
N GLU A 102 -18.89 12.81 -9.74
CA GLU A 102 -18.22 12.78 -11.05
C GLU A 102 -16.98 13.69 -11.12
N ASN A 103 -16.72 14.50 -10.08
CA ASN A 103 -15.64 15.47 -10.08
C ASN A 103 -14.60 15.17 -9.00
N GLU A 104 -13.34 15.36 -9.34
CA GLU A 104 -12.22 15.34 -8.39
C GLU A 104 -12.54 16.25 -7.21
N ASP A 105 -12.21 15.80 -6.00
CA ASP A 105 -12.50 16.45 -4.71
C ASP A 105 -13.99 16.52 -4.31
N ASP A 106 -14.89 15.76 -4.95
CA ASP A 106 -16.26 15.55 -4.46
C ASP A 106 -16.29 14.74 -3.14
N ARG A 107 -17.44 14.69 -2.45
CA ARG A 107 -17.58 14.09 -1.10
C ARG A 107 -17.67 12.56 -1.15
N LEU A 108 -16.64 11.87 -1.65
CA LEU A 108 -16.68 10.44 -1.97
C LEU A 108 -16.96 9.54 -0.74
N TRP A 109 -16.62 9.97 0.48
CA TRP A 109 -16.99 9.30 1.74
C TRP A 109 -18.51 9.14 2.00
N GLU A 110 -19.36 9.72 1.15
CA GLU A 110 -20.82 9.51 1.18
C GLU A 110 -21.30 8.40 0.25
N GLU A 111 -20.42 7.77 -0.54
CA GLU A 111 -20.73 6.71 -1.49
C GLU A 111 -19.74 5.52 -1.44
N GLU A 112 -19.80 4.63 -2.42
CA GLU A 112 -18.89 3.48 -2.49
C GLU A 112 -17.51 3.91 -3.00
N VAL A 113 -16.48 3.57 -2.22
CA VAL A 113 -15.09 3.85 -2.54
C VAL A 113 -14.19 2.70 -2.10
N VAL A 114 -12.98 2.69 -2.67
CA VAL A 114 -11.82 2.09 -2.02
C VAL A 114 -10.92 3.19 -1.50
N GLU A 115 -10.31 2.96 -0.35
CA GLU A 115 -9.52 3.97 0.36
C GLU A 115 -8.13 3.44 0.70
N VAL A 116 -7.12 4.31 0.59
CA VAL A 116 -5.75 4.03 1.00
C VAL A 116 -5.31 5.10 2.00
N PHE A 117 -4.89 4.64 3.17
CA PHE A 117 -4.35 5.48 4.25
C PHE A 117 -2.85 5.25 4.37
N ILE A 118 -2.04 6.31 4.26
CA ILE A 118 -0.58 6.22 4.32
C ILE A 118 -0.04 7.21 5.35
N ASP A 119 0.64 6.68 6.36
CA ASP A 119 1.52 7.42 7.26
C ASP A 119 2.98 7.07 6.92
N PRO A 120 3.69 7.91 6.14
CA PRO A 120 5.03 7.57 5.64
C PRO A 120 6.12 7.52 6.71
N ASP A 121 5.97 8.29 7.81
CA ASP A 121 6.95 8.30 8.90
C ASP A 121 6.53 7.41 10.09
N GLY A 122 5.27 6.96 10.10
CA GLY A 122 4.74 6.00 11.05
C GLY A 122 4.57 6.56 12.45
N ASP A 123 4.52 7.88 12.61
CA ASP A 123 4.40 8.53 13.91
C ASP A 123 2.96 8.63 14.44
N GLY A 124 1.98 8.31 13.59
CA GLY A 124 0.55 8.27 13.91
C GLY A 124 -0.11 9.63 14.09
N LYS A 125 0.52 10.75 13.68
CA LYS A 125 -0.02 12.11 13.89
C LYS A 125 -0.71 12.71 12.68
N ASN A 126 -0.34 12.27 11.48
CA ASN A 126 -0.92 12.69 10.22
C ASN A 126 -0.82 11.57 9.19
N TYR A 127 -1.71 11.58 8.22
CA TYR A 127 -1.70 10.61 7.13
C TYR A 127 -2.24 11.23 5.84
N LEU A 128 -1.81 10.67 4.72
CA LEU A 128 -2.45 10.85 3.42
C LEU A 128 -3.61 9.86 3.31
N GLU A 129 -4.73 10.33 2.78
CA GLU A 129 -5.90 9.53 2.43
C GLU A 129 -6.17 9.70 0.94
N LEU A 130 -6.36 8.59 0.25
CA LEU A 130 -6.72 8.54 -1.16
C LEU A 130 -8.00 7.72 -1.30
N GLU A 131 -9.04 8.34 -1.81
CA GLU A 131 -10.33 7.69 -2.08
C GLU A 131 -10.55 7.59 -3.59
N VAL A 132 -11.03 6.44 -4.06
CA VAL A 132 -11.39 6.25 -5.47
C VAL A 132 -12.75 5.56 -5.58
N ASN A 133 -13.69 6.20 -6.27
CA ASN A 133 -15.01 5.62 -6.51
C ASN A 133 -15.05 4.72 -7.77
N PRO A 134 -16.11 3.93 -7.99
CA PRO A 134 -16.29 3.10 -9.19
C PRO A 134 -16.26 3.84 -10.53
N GLN A 135 -16.47 5.16 -10.55
CA GLN A 135 -16.37 6.01 -11.74
C GLN A 135 -14.95 6.56 -11.96
N ASN A 136 -13.97 6.13 -11.15
CA ASN A 136 -12.59 6.60 -11.18
C ASN A 136 -12.45 8.10 -10.87
N VAL A 137 -13.36 8.62 -10.04
CA VAL A 137 -13.23 9.93 -9.40
C VAL A 137 -12.35 9.77 -8.17
N VAL A 138 -11.50 10.76 -7.92
CA VAL A 138 -10.46 10.72 -6.89
C VAL A 138 -10.62 11.88 -5.93
N VAL A 139 -10.33 11.61 -4.66
CA VAL A 139 -10.08 12.59 -3.60
C VAL A 139 -8.71 12.28 -3.01
N ASP A 140 -7.90 13.32 -2.78
CA ASP A 140 -6.70 13.23 -1.93
C ASP A 140 -6.76 14.20 -0.76
N LEU A 141 -6.54 13.68 0.45
CA LEU A 141 -6.61 14.46 1.68
C LEU A 141 -5.31 14.30 2.48
N LEU A 142 -4.80 15.42 2.99
CA LEU A 142 -3.77 15.41 4.02
C LEU A 142 -4.40 15.71 5.37
N VAL A 143 -4.55 14.68 6.20
CA VAL A 143 -5.22 14.77 7.49
C VAL A 143 -4.21 14.98 8.60
N TYR A 144 -4.35 16.09 9.32
CA TYR A 144 -3.57 16.41 10.52
C TYR A 144 -4.43 16.23 11.77
N SER A 145 -3.85 15.65 12.84
CA SER A 145 -4.45 15.59 14.19
C SER A 145 -5.63 14.63 14.34
N ILE A 146 -5.35 13.33 14.43
CA ILE A 146 -6.21 12.37 15.14
C ILE A 146 -5.96 12.52 16.65
N SER A 147 -6.63 13.48 17.28
CA SER A 147 -6.83 13.45 18.73
C SER A 147 -8.23 12.93 19.01
N PRO A 148 -8.47 11.61 18.99
CA PRO A 148 -9.69 11.10 19.57
C PRO A 148 -9.62 11.35 21.08
N GLU A 149 -10.38 12.33 21.58
CA GLU A 149 -10.77 12.33 22.99
C GLU A 149 -11.68 11.12 23.19
N TRP A 150 -11.09 9.95 23.45
CA TRP A 150 -11.84 8.77 23.86
C TRP A 150 -12.36 8.98 25.29
N VAL A 151 -13.40 9.80 25.44
CA VAL A 151 -14.21 9.81 26.65
C VAL A 151 -15.16 8.63 26.53
N ALA A 152 -14.78 7.50 27.14
CA ALA A 152 -15.75 6.45 27.41
C ALA A 152 -16.84 7.05 28.32
N SER A 153 -18.03 7.28 27.76
CA SER A 153 -19.25 7.55 28.52
C SER A 153 -20.00 6.26 28.79
#